data_AF-A0A8B3E3D0-F1
#
_entry.id   AF-A0A8B3E3D0-F1
#
_cell.length_a   1.000
_cell.length_b   1.000
_cell.length_c   1.000
_cell.angle_alpha   90.00
_cell.angle_beta   90.00
_cell.angle_gamma   90.00
#
_symmetry.space_group_name_H-M   'P 1'
#
loop_
_entity.id
_entity.type
_entity.pdbx_description
1 polymer ?
#
loop_
_entity_poly.entity_id
_entity_poly.type
_entity_poly.pdbx_seq_one_letter_code
_entity_poly.pdbx_strand_id
1 'polypeptide(L)'
;MRHNKYLGRQENRDDRFLLAWNYRKEIPFEFLLTKNSETSIYYSNAQLTVVDLVHEQHIGGLSRAATILEELSELIHFSDTSDSLFSYTSLAVIQRLGFILDVVLQEGKQADDLYDLLCKCTKTFKYVFLSTRHGTGIREKNTRWKIKANTNIDIDDI
;
A
#
# COMPACT_ATOMS: atom_id res chain seq x y z
N MET A 1 4.65 43.22 15.62
CA MET A 1 4.22 42.69 16.93
C MET A 1 3.64 41.30 16.69
N ARG A 2 4.45 40.24 16.77
CA ARG A 2 4.42 39.21 17.83
C ARG A 2 3.02 38.98 18.41
N HIS A 3 2.47 37.77 18.21
CA HIS A 3 2.01 36.90 19.30
C HIS A 3 2.08 35.43 18.86
N ASN A 4 2.93 34.70 19.56
CA ASN A 4 3.10 33.25 19.53
C ASN A 4 2.17 32.65 20.60
N LYS A 5 1.47 31.55 20.32
CA LYS A 5 1.05 30.60 21.37
C LYS A 5 1.05 29.17 20.82
N TYR A 6 2.12 28.45 21.15
CA TYR A 6 2.07 27.02 21.39
C TYR A 6 1.05 26.73 22.50
N LEU A 7 0.15 25.78 22.26
CA LEU A 7 -0.74 25.05 23.19
C LEU A 7 -1.34 23.96 22.29
N GLY A 8 -1.29 22.67 22.55
CA GLY A 8 -0.92 21.86 23.70
C GLY A 8 -1.55 20.51 23.38
N ARG A 9 -0.76 19.43 23.46
CA ARG A 9 -1.21 18.05 23.27
C ARG A 9 -2.36 17.77 24.24
N GLN A 10 -3.52 17.38 23.73
CA GLN A 10 -4.58 16.72 24.50
C GLN A 10 -4.76 15.34 23.89
N GLU A 11 -4.13 14.39 24.54
CA GLU A 11 -4.29 12.95 24.41
C GLU A 11 -5.56 12.55 25.15
N ASN A 12 -6.61 12.23 24.38
CA ASN A 12 -7.61 11.21 24.67
C ASN A 12 -8.67 11.24 23.58
N ARG A 13 -9.06 10.09 23.06
CA ARG A 13 -10.46 9.74 22.78
C ARG A 13 -10.55 8.32 22.19
N ASP A 14 -10.95 7.40 23.08
CA ASP A 14 -12.06 6.46 22.86
C ASP A 14 -11.84 5.43 21.74
N ASP A 15 -11.49 4.19 22.11
CA ASP A 15 -11.45 2.99 21.25
C ASP A 15 -12.86 2.59 20.78
N ARG A 16 -13.52 3.50 20.05
CA ARG A 16 -14.76 3.23 19.34
C ARG A 16 -14.38 2.54 18.04
N PHE A 17 -15.11 1.48 17.68
CA PHE A 17 -15.05 0.88 16.35
C PHE A 17 -15.34 1.96 15.30
N LEU A 18 -14.28 2.61 14.81
CA LEU A 18 -14.37 3.66 13.80
C LEU A 18 -14.59 2.96 12.45
N LEU A 19 -15.85 2.88 12.03
CA LEU A 19 -16.19 2.55 10.65
C LEU A 19 -15.60 3.64 9.74
N ALA A 20 -14.51 3.31 9.06
CA ALA A 20 -13.91 4.15 8.04
C ALA A 20 -14.54 3.81 6.67
N TRP A 21 -15.33 4.74 6.15
CA TRP A 21 -15.89 4.62 4.81
C TRP A 21 -14.97 5.29 3.80
N ASN A 22 -14.51 4.53 2.82
CA ASN A 22 -13.78 5.05 1.68
C ASN A 22 -14.61 4.88 0.43
N TYR A 23 -14.70 5.95 -0.36
CA TYR A 23 -15.43 5.95 -1.62
C TYR A 23 -14.43 6.11 -2.76
N ARG A 24 -14.52 5.21 -3.74
CA ARG A 24 -13.88 5.37 -5.04
C ARG A 24 -14.96 5.53 -6.08
N LYS A 25 -14.74 6.49 -6.98
CA LYS A 25 -15.69 6.80 -8.05
C LYS A 25 -15.88 5.62 -9.00
N GLU A 26 -14.80 4.91 -9.30
CA GLU A 26 -14.76 3.79 -10.24
C GLU A 26 -13.85 2.70 -9.68
N ILE A 27 -14.24 1.44 -9.90
CA ILE A 27 -13.42 0.27 -9.63
C ILE A 27 -13.11 -0.38 -11.00
N PRO A 28 -11.84 -0.64 -11.31
CA PRO A 28 -11.45 -1.28 -12.57
C PRO A 28 -12.04 -2.67 -12.72
N PHE A 29 -12.96 -2.84 -13.68
CA PHE A 29 -13.53 -4.15 -13.99
C PHE A 29 -12.49 -5.18 -14.42
N GLU A 30 -11.40 -4.75 -15.05
CA GLU A 30 -10.29 -5.64 -15.46
C GLU A 30 -9.54 -6.29 -14.29
N PHE A 31 -9.64 -5.73 -13.08
CA PHE A 31 -9.06 -6.30 -11.87
C PHE A 31 -10.12 -6.93 -10.95
N LEU A 32 -11.36 -7.08 -11.45
CA LEU A 32 -12.42 -7.79 -10.76
C LEU A 32 -12.58 -9.20 -11.29
N LEU A 33 -12.63 -10.15 -10.36
CA LEU A 33 -13.04 -11.52 -10.60
C LEU A 33 -14.54 -11.64 -10.36
N THR A 34 -15.17 -12.62 -11.01
CA THR A 34 -16.60 -12.91 -10.83
C THR A 34 -16.76 -14.34 -10.35
N LYS A 35 -17.59 -14.53 -9.33
CA LYS A 35 -18.07 -15.86 -8.93
C LYS A 35 -19.55 -15.97 -9.28
N ASN A 36 -19.89 -16.95 -10.12
CA ASN A 36 -21.26 -17.21 -10.51
C ASN A 36 -21.95 -18.07 -9.45
N SER A 37 -22.79 -17.43 -8.65
CA SER A 37 -23.87 -18.07 -7.88
C SER A 37 -25.21 -17.65 -8.48
N GLU A 38 -26.35 -17.92 -7.83
CA GLU A 38 -27.67 -17.41 -8.26
C GLU A 38 -27.67 -15.88 -8.51
N THR A 39 -26.72 -15.16 -7.89
CA THR A 39 -26.32 -13.80 -8.27
C THR A 39 -24.81 -13.73 -8.54
N SER A 40 -24.40 -12.97 -9.55
CA SER A 40 -22.98 -12.74 -9.83
C SER A 40 -22.40 -11.75 -8.81
N ILE A 41 -21.40 -12.19 -8.06
CA ILE A 41 -20.66 -11.35 -7.11
C ILE A 41 -19.30 -11.03 -7.72
N TYR A 42 -18.96 -9.74 -7.73
CA TYR A 42 -17.64 -9.24 -8.14
C TYR A 42 -16.75 -9.02 -6.92
N TYR A 43 -15.48 -9.39 -7.03
CA TYR A 43 -14.48 -9.17 -5.99
C TYR A 43 -13.11 -8.89 -6.62
N SER A 44 -12.25 -8.14 -5.92
CA SER A 44 -10.92 -7.80 -6.40
C SER A 44 -10.04 -9.02 -6.60
N ASN A 45 -9.21 -9.00 -7.64
CA ASN A 45 -8.09 -9.94 -7.76
C ASN A 45 -6.99 -9.64 -6.73
N ALA A 46 -5.96 -10.48 -6.66
CA ALA A 46 -4.87 -10.33 -5.70
C ALA A 46 -4.16 -8.97 -5.83
N GLN A 47 -3.85 -8.55 -7.07
CA GLN A 47 -3.12 -7.31 -7.37
C GLN A 47 -3.87 -6.07 -6.87
N LEU A 48 -5.16 -5.96 -7.17
CA LEU A 48 -5.98 -4.84 -6.70
C LEU A 48 -6.15 -4.89 -5.17
N THR A 49 -6.33 -6.09 -4.61
CA THR A 49 -6.42 -6.27 -3.16
C THR A 49 -5.18 -5.74 -2.44
N VAL A 50 -3.98 -6.13 -2.86
CA VAL A 50 -2.75 -5.68 -2.18
C VAL A 50 -2.47 -4.19 -2.36
N VAL A 51 -2.83 -3.62 -3.52
CA VAL A 51 -2.76 -2.17 -3.74
C VAL A 51 -3.68 -1.44 -2.77
N ASP A 52 -4.90 -1.93 -2.56
CA ASP A 52 -5.86 -1.33 -1.63
C ASP A 52 -5.43 -1.49 -0.16
N LEU A 53 -4.86 -2.63 0.23
CA LEU A 53 -4.31 -2.82 1.58
C LEU A 53 -3.23 -1.78 1.91
N VAL A 54 -2.30 -1.53 0.98
CA VAL A 54 -1.22 -0.54 1.14
C VAL A 54 -1.72 0.90 1.05
N HIS A 55 -2.77 1.14 0.26
CA HIS A 55 -3.41 2.45 0.15
C HIS A 55 -4.08 2.86 1.46
N GLU A 56 -4.93 1.98 1.99
CA GLU A 56 -5.82 2.32 3.09
C GLU A 56 -5.10 2.32 4.44
N GLN A 57 -4.18 1.38 4.69
CA GLN A 57 -3.45 1.25 5.96
C GLN A 57 -4.35 1.21 7.22
N HIS A 58 -5.68 1.13 7.07
CA HIS A 58 -6.67 1.16 8.15
C HIS A 58 -6.87 -0.21 8.82
N ILE A 59 -6.19 -1.25 8.32
CA ILE A 59 -6.25 -2.63 8.82
C ILE A 59 -5.28 -2.89 9.99
N GLY A 60 -4.87 -1.86 10.74
CA GLY A 60 -3.78 -1.97 11.73
C GLY A 60 -2.40 -1.54 11.21
N GLY A 61 -2.36 -0.85 10.06
CA GLY A 61 -1.12 -0.29 9.50
C GLY A 61 -0.41 -1.23 8.52
N LEU A 62 0.84 -0.87 8.19
CA LEU A 62 1.62 -1.58 7.17
C LEU A 62 2.13 -2.94 7.63
N SER A 63 2.32 -3.17 8.94
CA SER A 63 2.65 -4.50 9.49
C SER A 63 1.57 -5.52 9.16
N ARG A 64 0.30 -5.22 9.51
CA ARG A 64 -0.81 -6.12 9.17
C ARG A 64 -1.02 -6.27 7.67
N ALA A 65 -0.80 -5.21 6.90
CA ALA A 65 -0.83 -5.30 5.44
C ALA A 65 0.24 -6.26 4.92
N ALA A 66 1.46 -6.20 5.45
CA ALA A 66 2.58 -7.05 5.04
C ALA A 66 2.30 -8.53 5.31
N THR A 67 1.75 -8.90 6.48
CA THR A 67 1.35 -10.29 6.76
C THR A 67 0.32 -10.82 5.76
N ILE A 68 -0.73 -10.04 5.46
CA ILE A 68 -1.73 -10.46 4.46
C ILE A 68 -1.10 -10.53 3.05
N LEU A 69 -0.18 -9.62 2.74
CA LEU A 69 0.58 -9.62 1.49
C LEU A 69 1.45 -10.87 1.34
N GLU A 70 2.07 -11.34 2.42
CA GLU A 70 2.83 -12.58 2.46
C GLU A 70 1.93 -13.78 2.15
N GLU A 71 0.76 -13.88 2.79
CA GLU A 71 -0.21 -14.95 2.51
C GLU A 71 -0.71 -14.94 1.06
N LEU A 72 -0.77 -13.76 0.43
CA LEU A 72 -1.23 -13.59 -0.94
C LEU A 72 -0.10 -13.65 -1.98
N SER A 73 1.18 -13.70 -1.58
CA SER A 73 2.30 -13.43 -2.49
C SER A 73 2.34 -14.37 -3.70
N GLU A 74 2.00 -15.64 -3.48
CA GLU A 74 1.93 -16.68 -4.52
C GLU A 74 0.82 -16.44 -5.56
N LEU A 75 -0.25 -15.73 -5.19
CA LEU A 75 -1.38 -15.41 -6.06
C LEU A 75 -1.18 -14.11 -6.84
N ILE A 76 -0.15 -13.34 -6.50
CA ILE A 76 0.21 -12.09 -7.17
C ILE A 76 0.99 -12.44 -8.43
N HIS A 77 0.58 -11.88 -9.57
CA HIS A 77 1.29 -11.98 -10.84
C HIS A 77 1.31 -10.61 -11.53
N PHE A 78 2.38 -9.83 -11.33
CA PHE A 78 2.49 -8.49 -11.95
C PHE A 78 2.98 -8.52 -13.40
N SER A 79 3.63 -9.60 -13.85
CA SER A 79 4.12 -9.75 -15.22
C SER A 79 3.03 -9.53 -16.28
N ASP A 80 1.81 -9.96 -15.97
CA ASP A 80 0.66 -9.95 -16.88
C ASP A 80 -0.34 -8.83 -16.53
N THR A 81 0.02 -7.97 -15.58
CA THR A 81 -0.85 -6.89 -15.12
C THR A 81 -0.81 -5.72 -16.10
N SER A 82 -1.98 -5.21 -16.45
CA SER A 82 -2.11 -4.01 -17.28
C SER A 82 -1.52 -2.77 -16.60
N ASP A 83 -0.86 -1.91 -17.38
CA ASP A 83 -0.35 -0.60 -16.95
C ASP A 83 -1.46 0.29 -16.37
N SER A 84 -2.72 0.01 -16.68
CA SER A 84 -3.88 0.71 -16.12
C SER A 84 -3.96 0.62 -14.59
N LEU A 85 -3.33 -0.37 -13.93
CA LEU A 85 -3.26 -0.44 -12.46
C LEU A 85 -2.77 0.88 -11.83
N PHE A 86 -1.84 1.57 -12.51
CA PHE A 86 -1.25 2.83 -12.08
C PHE A 86 -2.21 4.01 -12.19
N SER A 87 -3.29 3.88 -12.97
CA SER A 87 -4.33 4.92 -13.06
C SER A 87 -5.25 4.91 -11.84
N TYR A 88 -5.34 3.78 -11.12
CA TYR A 88 -6.25 3.61 -9.99
C TYR A 88 -5.61 3.87 -8.63
N THR A 89 -4.29 4.03 -8.57
CA THR A 89 -3.61 4.29 -7.32
C THR A 89 -2.52 5.33 -7.50
N SER A 90 -2.07 5.91 -6.39
CA SER A 90 -0.96 6.85 -6.45
C SER A 90 0.35 6.09 -6.62
N LEU A 91 1.30 6.74 -7.29
CA LEU A 91 2.67 6.26 -7.40
C LEU A 91 3.30 5.96 -6.02
N ALA A 92 2.95 6.74 -4.99
CA ALA A 92 3.42 6.51 -3.63
C ALA A 92 2.94 5.17 -3.04
N VAL A 93 1.76 4.69 -3.42
CA VAL A 93 1.24 3.38 -3.01
C VAL A 93 2.02 2.27 -3.69
N ILE A 94 2.27 2.38 -5.00
CA ILE A 94 3.09 1.39 -5.72
C ILE A 94 4.51 1.34 -5.16
N GLN A 95 5.12 2.50 -4.86
CA GLN A 95 6.45 2.56 -4.25
C GLN A 95 6.50 1.86 -2.88
N ARG A 96 5.46 2.01 -2.06
CA ARG A 96 5.37 1.33 -0.76
C ARG A 96 5.15 -0.18 -0.92
N LEU A 97 4.24 -0.57 -1.82
CA LEU A 97 3.96 -1.97 -2.13
C LEU A 97 5.22 -2.70 -2.61
N GLY A 98 5.93 -2.10 -3.56
CA GLY A 98 7.19 -2.66 -4.05
C GLY A 98 8.27 -2.75 -2.98
N PHE A 99 8.40 -1.74 -2.11
CA PHE A 99 9.32 -1.82 -0.96
C PHE A 99 8.95 -2.96 0.00
N ILE A 100 7.66 -3.17 0.27
CA ILE A 100 7.21 -4.27 1.13
C ILE A 100 7.54 -5.62 0.51
N LEU A 101 7.18 -5.84 -0.76
CA LEU A 101 7.49 -7.08 -1.47
C LEU A 101 9.00 -7.35 -1.51
N ASP A 102 9.80 -6.35 -1.89
CA ASP A 102 11.24 -6.51 -2.12
C ASP A 102 12.04 -6.64 -0.82
N VAL A 103 11.84 -5.71 0.12
CA VAL A 103 12.72 -5.56 1.29
C VAL A 103 12.17 -6.28 2.51
N VAL A 104 10.85 -6.24 2.70
CA VAL A 104 10.22 -6.78 3.91
C VAL A 104 9.92 -8.26 3.73
N LEU A 105 9.27 -8.63 2.64
CA LEU A 105 8.84 -10.01 2.35
C LEU A 105 9.87 -10.81 1.54
N GLN A 106 10.84 -10.15 0.92
CA GLN A 106 11.86 -10.77 0.06
C GLN A 106 11.27 -11.53 -1.14
N GLU A 107 10.10 -11.11 -1.59
CA GLU A 107 9.38 -11.61 -2.77
C GLU A 107 9.93 -10.99 -4.05
N GLY A 108 11.21 -11.28 -4.32
CA GLY A 108 12.00 -10.63 -5.36
C GLY A 108 11.36 -10.69 -6.75
N LYS A 109 10.77 -11.83 -7.13
CA LYS A 109 10.09 -11.97 -8.43
C LYS A 109 8.94 -10.98 -8.59
N GLN A 110 8.05 -10.90 -7.59
CA GLN A 110 6.88 -10.02 -7.65
C GLN A 110 7.30 -8.55 -7.57
N ALA A 111 8.32 -8.24 -6.78
CA ALA A 111 8.92 -6.92 -6.70
C ALA A 111 9.53 -6.49 -8.04
N ASP A 112 10.26 -7.37 -8.72
CA ASP A 112 10.87 -7.12 -10.01
C ASP A 112 9.82 -6.88 -11.10
N ASP A 113 8.81 -7.76 -11.20
CA ASP A 113 7.70 -7.61 -12.15
C ASP A 113 6.95 -6.28 -11.94
N LEU A 114 6.68 -5.90 -10.68
CA LEU A 114 6.04 -4.62 -10.35
C LEU A 114 6.94 -3.42 -10.70
N TYR A 115 8.26 -3.56 -10.49
CA TYR A 115 9.22 -2.50 -10.80
C TYR A 115 9.33 -2.26 -12.31
N ASP A 116 9.31 -3.33 -13.11
CA ASP A 116 9.32 -3.24 -14.57
C ASP A 116 8.04 -2.58 -15.08
N LEU A 117 6.89 -2.95 -14.50
CA LEU A 117 5.60 -2.31 -14.80
C LEU A 117 5.61 -0.81 -14.46
N LEU A 118 6.19 -0.46 -13.31
CA LEU A 118 6.38 0.93 -12.90
C LEU A 118 7.28 1.71 -13.89
N CYS A 119 8.38 1.10 -14.34
CA CYS A 119 9.31 1.71 -15.29
C CYS A 119 8.69 1.97 -16.67
N LYS A 120 7.73 1.14 -17.10
CA LYS A 120 6.94 1.39 -18.33
C LYS A 120 6.07 2.64 -18.20
N CYS A 121 5.47 2.84 -17.02
CA CYS A 121 4.55 3.94 -16.77
C CYS A 121 5.25 5.28 -16.50
N THR A 122 6.41 5.26 -15.83
CA THR A 122 7.15 6.48 -15.48
C THR A 122 8.65 6.24 -15.39
N LYS A 123 9.43 7.20 -15.90
CA LYS A 123 10.90 7.14 -15.87
C LYS A 123 11.50 7.66 -14.57
N THR A 124 10.76 8.47 -13.80
CA THR A 124 11.27 9.09 -12.57
C THR A 124 10.19 9.29 -11.54
N PHE A 125 10.53 9.03 -10.28
CA PHE A 125 9.63 9.22 -9.14
C PHE A 125 10.38 9.72 -7.92
N LYS A 126 9.69 10.49 -7.08
CA LYS A 126 10.28 11.17 -5.92
C LYS A 126 10.31 10.27 -4.70
N TYR A 127 11.14 10.63 -3.72
CA TYR A 127 11.13 9.93 -2.43
C TYR A 127 9.84 10.17 -1.66
N VAL A 128 9.18 9.09 -1.22
CA VAL A 128 7.99 9.12 -0.36
C VAL A 128 8.25 8.44 0.98
N PHE A 129 7.49 8.81 2.02
CA PHE A 129 7.57 8.13 3.31
C PHE A 129 6.90 6.76 3.24
N LEU A 130 7.50 5.78 3.92
CA LEU A 130 6.94 4.43 4.04
C LEU A 130 5.55 4.49 4.67
N SER A 131 5.43 5.13 5.83
CA SER A 131 4.13 5.37 6.48
C SER A 131 3.83 6.85 6.61
N THR A 132 2.58 7.24 6.34
CA THR A 132 2.07 8.60 6.59
C THR A 132 1.55 8.79 8.00
N ARG A 133 1.42 7.70 8.77
CA ARG A 133 0.91 7.70 10.16
C ARG A 133 1.98 7.96 11.20
N HIS A 134 3.25 7.82 10.80
CA HIS A 134 4.41 7.97 11.66
C HIS A 134 5.09 9.32 11.41
N GLY A 135 5.87 9.77 12.39
CA GLY A 135 6.66 11.00 12.27
C GLY A 135 7.68 10.96 11.12
N THR A 136 8.35 12.08 10.88
CA THR A 136 9.32 12.23 9.79
C THR A 136 10.72 11.70 10.12
N GLY A 137 10.88 10.93 11.20
CA GLY A 137 12.16 10.35 11.60
C GLY A 137 12.59 9.26 10.63
N ILE A 138 13.51 9.57 9.72
CA ILE A 138 14.00 8.63 8.70
C ILE A 138 15.10 7.78 9.31
N ARG A 139 14.91 6.46 9.33
CA ARG A 139 15.94 5.48 9.73
C ARG A 139 16.83 5.13 8.54
N GLU A 140 16.22 4.87 7.40
CA GLU A 140 16.89 4.44 6.19
C GLU A 140 16.20 4.99 4.94
N LYS A 141 16.93 5.06 3.82
CA LYS A 141 16.38 5.35 2.50
C LYS A 141 16.65 4.20 1.54
N ASN A 142 15.59 3.60 1.00
CA ASN A 142 15.68 2.66 -0.11
C ASN A 142 15.73 3.44 -1.44
N THR A 143 16.77 3.20 -2.22
CA THR A 143 17.06 3.94 -3.46
C THR A 143 16.28 3.44 -4.67
N ARG A 144 15.95 2.13 -4.71
CA ARG A 144 15.18 1.48 -5.79
C ARG A 144 13.75 2.01 -5.83
N TRP A 145 13.03 1.85 -4.73
CA TRP A 145 11.63 2.27 -4.58
C TRP A 145 11.48 3.74 -4.16
N LYS A 146 12.59 4.43 -3.91
CA LYS A 146 12.63 5.81 -3.40
C LYS A 146 11.77 5.94 -2.13
N ILE A 147 11.99 5.05 -1.17
CA ILE A 147 11.26 5.05 0.11
C ILE A 147 12.14 5.63 1.22
N LYS A 148 11.56 6.53 2.02
CA LYS A 148 12.10 6.99 3.30
C LYS A 148 11.46 6.13 4.40
N ALA A 149 12.19 5.14 4.89
CA ALA A 149 11.72 4.25 5.95
C ALA A 149 11.67 5.02 7.28
N ASN A 150 10.46 5.41 7.69
CA ASN A 150 10.17 6.15 8.91
C ASN A 150 9.45 5.32 9.98
N THR A 151 9.28 4.02 9.73
CA THR A 151 8.75 3.03 10.66
C THR A 151 9.40 1.68 10.34
N ASN A 152 9.36 0.74 11.28
CA ASN A 152 9.56 -0.68 10.96
C ASN A 152 8.25 -1.28 10.44
N ILE A 153 8.36 -2.36 9.69
CA ILE A 153 7.25 -3.26 9.37
C ILE A 153 7.68 -4.60 9.93
N ASP A 154 6.92 -5.08 10.90
CA ASP A 154 7.11 -6.37 11.54
C ASP A 154 6.01 -7.28 11.00
N ILE A 155 6.40 -8.45 10.51
CA ILE A 155 5.48 -9.48 10.03
C ILE A 155 5.22 -10.39 11.23
N ASP A 156 3.96 -10.67 11.51
CA ASP A 156 3.60 -11.65 12.54
C ASP A 156 4.12 -13.04 12.14
N ASP A 157 4.66 -13.80 13.10
CA ASP A 157 5.01 -15.21 12.87
C ASP A 157 3.74 -15.99 12.49
N ILE A 158 3.75 -16.64 11.32
CA ILE A 158 2.68 -17.51 10.83
C ILE A 158 2.87 -18.95 11.34
#